data_AF-A0A0X3NKE1-F1
#
_entry.id   AF-A0A0X3NKE1-F1
#
_cell.length_a   1.000
_cell.length_b   1.000
_cell.length_c   1.000
_cell.angle_alpha   90.00
_cell.angle_beta   90.00
_cell.angle_gamma   90.00
#
_symmetry.space_group_name_H-M   'P 1'
#
loop_
_entity.id
_entity.type
_entity.pdbx_description
1 polymer ?
#
loop_
_entity_poly.entity_id
_entity_poly.type
_entity_poly.pdbx_seq_one_letter_code
_entity_poly.pdbx_strand_id
1 'polypeptide(L)'
;MEAQAEIIRTCEERCKASHLQEIERLNKETQELHRALDAASNSMKLAAADESSKQEIDLLKKEVSKRDAALGKLEKDCQEKHVRKLEALQVQLRRYEEEATNLNRVLDEQRNGMEERDRLIRQLKSENQQNTGPSPELEKLRAEHAQCTQQIQQKQQQLETLMKQLEDQAEEILSTKIEALTAALAEKNANIALIETSGSTNASAQQAVSQLQTERDQMQKQLRQLSFARDALTEQRKMR
;
A
#
# COMPACT_ATOMS: atom_id res chain seq x y z
N MET A 1 7.31 -4.26 -40.13
CA MET A 1 6.20 -4.08 -41.09
C MET A 1 6.66 -3.44 -42.40
N GLU A 2 7.53 -2.42 -42.38
CA GLU A 2 8.02 -1.74 -43.60
C GLU A 2 8.75 -2.67 -44.58
N ALA A 3 9.66 -3.51 -44.09
CA ALA A 3 10.39 -4.48 -44.92
C ALA A 3 9.47 -5.50 -45.63
N GLN A 4 8.33 -5.82 -45.03
CA GLN A 4 7.38 -6.80 -45.59
C GLN A 4 6.48 -6.16 -46.66
N ALA A 5 6.14 -4.88 -46.49
CA ALA A 5 5.42 -4.08 -47.48
C ALA A 5 6.26 -3.82 -48.74
N GLU A 6 7.58 -3.64 -48.58
CA GLU A 6 8.51 -3.40 -49.68
C GLU A 6 8.72 -4.66 -50.56
N ILE A 7 8.78 -5.84 -49.93
CA ILE A 7 8.85 -7.12 -50.65
C ILE A 7 7.59 -7.39 -51.49
N ILE A 8 6.41 -7.08 -50.94
CA ILE A 8 5.13 -7.24 -51.65
C ILE A 8 5.09 -6.32 -52.88
N ARG A 9 5.40 -5.04 -52.71
CA ARG A 9 5.42 -4.06 -53.81
C ARG A 9 6.37 -4.47 -54.93
N THR A 10 7.57 -4.94 -54.58
CA THR A 10 8.56 -5.41 -55.55
C THR A 10 8.07 -6.65 -56.32
N CYS A 11 7.37 -7.57 -55.64
CA CYS A 11 6.78 -8.74 -56.29
C CYS A 11 5.66 -8.36 -57.27
N GLU A 12 4.81 -7.40 -56.90
CA GLU A 12 3.71 -6.89 -57.74
C GLU A 12 4.24 -6.19 -59.00
N GLU A 13 5.27 -5.36 -58.87
CA GLU A 13 5.89 -4.66 -60.01
C GLU A 13 6.51 -5.63 -61.01
N ARG A 14 7.19 -6.68 -60.52
CA ARG A 14 7.75 -7.74 -61.37
C ARG A 14 6.67 -8.55 -62.08
N CYS A 15 5.58 -8.86 -61.40
CA CYS A 15 4.44 -9.56 -61.98
C CYS A 15 3.78 -8.72 -63.08
N LYS A 16 3.57 -7.42 -62.83
CA LYS A 16 3.04 -6.47 -63.82
C LYS A 16 3.93 -6.35 -65.05
N ALA A 17 5.24 -6.27 -64.88
CA ALA A 17 6.19 -6.21 -65.99
C ALA A 17 6.15 -7.47 -66.88
N SER A 18 6.09 -8.64 -66.26
CA SER A 18 5.95 -9.92 -66.99
C SER A 18 4.65 -9.99 -67.80
N HIS A 19 3.53 -9.56 -67.21
CA HIS A 19 2.25 -9.52 -67.92
C HIS A 19 2.25 -8.53 -69.09
N LEU A 20 2.88 -7.36 -68.96
CA LEU A 20 3.00 -6.40 -70.06
C LEU A 20 3.81 -6.96 -71.23
N GLN A 21 4.91 -7.67 -70.95
CA GLN A 21 5.71 -8.32 -72.00
C GLN A 21 4.92 -9.40 -72.74
N GLU A 22 4.12 -10.20 -72.02
CA GLU A 22 3.29 -11.23 -72.64
C GLU A 22 2.17 -10.62 -73.49
N ILE A 23 1.57 -9.52 -73.04
CA ILE A 23 0.57 -8.76 -73.83
C ILE A 23 1.20 -8.22 -75.12
N GLU A 24 2.40 -7.65 -75.06
CA GLU A 24 3.11 -7.18 -76.26
C GLU A 24 3.44 -8.32 -77.22
N ARG A 25 3.87 -9.48 -76.70
CA ARG A 25 4.13 -10.68 -77.49
C ARG A 25 2.88 -11.15 -78.22
N LEU A 26 1.76 -11.28 -77.51
CA LEU A 26 0.48 -11.72 -78.08
C LEU A 26 -0.07 -10.71 -79.09
N ASN A 27 0.10 -9.41 -78.85
CA ASN A 27 -0.30 -8.38 -79.83
C ASN A 27 0.50 -8.48 -81.12
N LYS A 28 1.81 -8.75 -81.03
CA LYS A 28 2.66 -8.95 -82.20
C LYS A 28 2.27 -10.21 -82.97
N GLU A 29 2.05 -11.31 -82.27
CA GLU A 29 1.59 -12.58 -82.85
C GLU A 29 0.22 -12.40 -83.54
N THR A 30 -0.70 -11.64 -82.93
CA THR A 30 -2.01 -11.31 -83.51
C THR A 30 -1.88 -10.46 -84.78
N GLN A 31 -0.96 -9.49 -84.81
CA GLN A 31 -0.69 -8.71 -86.03
C GLN A 31 -0.08 -9.55 -87.15
N GLU A 32 0.82 -10.47 -86.82
CA GLU A 32 1.42 -11.39 -87.79
C GLU A 32 0.36 -12.33 -88.37
N LEU A 33 -0.54 -12.85 -87.54
CA LEU A 33 -1.68 -13.66 -87.97
C LEU A 33 -2.65 -12.87 -88.87
N HIS A 34 -2.94 -11.60 -88.56
CA HIS A 34 -3.76 -10.75 -89.43
C HIS A 34 -3.11 -10.54 -90.80
N ARG A 35 -1.80 -10.26 -90.85
CA ARG A 35 -1.06 -10.11 -92.11
C ARG A 35 -1.06 -11.42 -92.92
N ALA A 36 -0.92 -12.56 -92.26
CA ALA A 36 -1.00 -13.87 -92.90
C ALA A 36 -2.42 -14.15 -93.44
N LEU A 37 -3.45 -13.77 -92.70
CA LEU A 37 -4.85 -13.90 -93.12
C LEU A 37 -5.17 -13.00 -94.33
N ASP A 38 -4.67 -11.75 -94.34
CA ASP A 38 -4.82 -10.83 -95.48
C ASP A 38 -4.12 -11.37 -96.74
N ALA A 39 -2.92 -11.95 -96.57
CA ALA A 39 -2.20 -12.60 -97.67
C ALA A 39 -2.93 -13.85 -98.20
N ALA A 40 -3.49 -14.67 -97.30
CA ALA A 40 -4.29 -15.84 -97.66
C ALA A 40 -5.63 -15.46 -98.32
N SER A 41 -6.29 -14.41 -97.84
CA SER A 41 -7.54 -13.91 -98.42
C SER A 41 -7.34 -13.33 -99.83
N ASN A 42 -6.21 -12.66 -100.08
CA ASN A 42 -5.83 -12.22 -101.42
C ASN A 42 -5.51 -13.40 -102.36
N SER A 43 -5.00 -14.51 -101.83
CA SER A 43 -4.78 -15.76 -102.58
C SER A 43 -6.10 -16.49 -102.92
N MET A 44 -7.05 -16.57 -101.96
CA MET A 44 -8.33 -17.24 -102.17
C MET A 44 -9.29 -16.50 -103.14
N LYS A 45 -9.11 -15.20 -103.39
CA LYS A 45 -9.89 -14.47 -104.41
C LYS A 45 -9.65 -14.99 -105.85
N LEU A 46 -8.70 -15.89 -106.07
CA LEU A 46 -8.35 -16.46 -107.38
C LEU A 46 -8.81 -17.92 -107.62
N ALA A 47 -9.54 -18.55 -106.70
CA ALA A 47 -10.02 -19.93 -106.88
C ALA A 47 -11.51 -20.11 -106.51
N ALA A 48 -12.33 -20.55 -107.45
CA ALA A 48 -13.76 -20.83 -107.27
C ALA A 48 -14.00 -22.10 -106.43
N ALA A 49 -15.00 -22.08 -105.54
CA ALA A 49 -15.21 -23.05 -104.46
C ALA A 49 -15.97 -24.34 -104.88
N ASP A 50 -15.52 -25.48 -104.33
CA ASP A 50 -16.02 -26.85 -104.49
C ASP A 50 -16.96 -27.28 -103.32
N GLU A 51 -17.92 -28.19 -103.56
CA GLU A 51 -18.96 -28.61 -102.58
C GLU A 51 -18.39 -29.38 -101.37
N SER A 52 -17.26 -30.07 -101.53
CA SER A 52 -16.54 -30.74 -100.43
C SER A 52 -16.10 -29.76 -99.34
N SER A 53 -15.62 -28.58 -99.75
CA SER A 53 -15.20 -27.52 -98.83
C SER A 53 -16.38 -26.95 -98.03
N LYS A 54 -17.60 -26.96 -98.56
CA LYS A 54 -18.79 -26.50 -97.82
C LYS A 54 -19.14 -27.45 -96.67
N GLN A 55 -19.06 -28.76 -96.89
CA GLN A 55 -19.32 -29.75 -95.84
C GLN A 55 -18.26 -29.68 -94.73
N GLU A 56 -16.99 -29.50 -95.10
CA GLU A 56 -15.89 -29.31 -94.15
C GLU A 56 -16.08 -28.01 -93.33
N ILE A 57 -16.45 -26.91 -93.99
CA ILE A 57 -16.79 -25.65 -93.31
C ILE A 57 -17.92 -25.84 -92.29
N ASP A 58 -18.96 -26.60 -92.62
CA ASP A 58 -20.09 -26.80 -91.71
C ASP A 58 -19.74 -27.73 -90.52
N LEU A 59 -18.84 -28.70 -90.71
CA LEU A 59 -18.28 -29.48 -89.60
C LEU A 59 -17.40 -28.61 -88.69
N LEU A 60 -16.54 -27.76 -89.27
CA LEU A 60 -15.72 -26.82 -88.53
C LEU A 60 -16.55 -25.81 -87.74
N LYS A 61 -17.65 -25.28 -88.31
CA LYS A 61 -18.59 -24.40 -87.58
C LYS A 61 -19.21 -25.09 -86.37
N LYS A 62 -19.63 -26.36 -86.51
CA LYS A 62 -20.18 -27.15 -85.39
C LYS A 62 -19.12 -27.38 -84.30
N GLU A 63 -17.88 -27.65 -84.68
CA GLU A 63 -16.79 -27.85 -83.74
C GLU A 63 -16.38 -26.55 -83.03
N VAL A 64 -16.35 -25.42 -83.75
CA VAL A 64 -16.17 -24.08 -83.17
C VAL A 64 -17.27 -23.79 -82.15
N SER A 65 -18.54 -24.01 -82.52
CA SER A 65 -19.68 -23.80 -81.62
C SER A 65 -19.58 -24.65 -80.33
N LYS A 66 -19.08 -25.89 -80.43
CA LYS A 66 -18.83 -26.74 -79.25
C LYS A 66 -17.68 -26.21 -78.39
N ARG A 67 -16.60 -25.74 -79.00
CA ARG A 67 -15.46 -25.16 -78.28
C ARG A 67 -15.84 -23.85 -77.59
N ASP A 68 -16.64 -23.01 -78.24
CA ASP A 68 -17.16 -21.78 -77.64
C ASP A 68 -18.04 -22.09 -76.43
N ALA A 69 -18.91 -23.10 -76.51
CA ALA A 69 -19.71 -23.55 -75.38
C ALA A 69 -18.85 -24.11 -74.22
N ALA A 70 -17.78 -24.84 -74.53
CA ALA A 70 -16.85 -25.36 -73.53
C ALA A 70 -16.01 -24.23 -72.88
N LEU A 71 -15.56 -23.25 -73.67
CA LEU A 71 -14.86 -22.06 -73.19
C LEU A 71 -15.76 -21.24 -72.25
N GLY A 72 -17.00 -20.96 -72.65
CA GLY A 72 -17.95 -20.23 -71.79
C GLY A 72 -18.23 -20.95 -70.46
N LYS A 73 -18.27 -22.29 -70.46
CA LYS A 73 -18.37 -23.07 -69.21
C LYS A 73 -17.12 -22.94 -68.34
N LEU A 74 -15.93 -23.05 -68.93
CA LEU A 74 -14.66 -22.93 -68.20
C LEU A 74 -14.46 -21.52 -67.63
N GLU A 75 -14.85 -20.48 -68.38
CA GLU A 75 -14.83 -19.09 -67.93
C GLU A 75 -15.76 -18.89 -66.72
N LYS A 76 -16.99 -19.41 -66.80
CA LYS A 76 -17.94 -19.35 -65.69
C LYS A 76 -17.42 -20.07 -64.45
N ASP A 77 -16.91 -21.29 -64.60
CA ASP A 77 -16.35 -22.08 -63.50
C ASP A 77 -15.13 -21.38 -62.87
N CYS A 78 -14.30 -20.71 -63.69
CA CYS A 78 -13.15 -19.93 -63.22
C CYS A 78 -13.59 -18.69 -62.43
N GLN A 79 -14.55 -17.93 -62.97
CA GLN A 79 -15.14 -16.76 -62.31
C GLN A 79 -15.78 -17.14 -60.97
N GLU A 80 -16.59 -18.21 -60.93
CA GLU A 80 -17.21 -18.68 -59.68
C GLU A 80 -16.17 -19.04 -58.61
N LYS A 81 -15.07 -19.70 -58.98
CA LYS A 81 -13.98 -20.01 -58.05
C LYS A 81 -13.30 -18.74 -57.52
N HIS A 82 -13.09 -17.74 -58.37
CA HIS A 82 -12.48 -16.47 -57.97
C HIS A 82 -13.39 -15.69 -57.05
N VAL A 83 -14.70 -15.62 -57.34
CA VAL A 83 -15.71 -14.98 -56.49
C VAL A 83 -15.74 -15.65 -55.12
N ARG A 84 -15.86 -16.99 -55.04
CA ARG A 84 -15.83 -17.71 -53.75
C ARG A 84 -14.55 -17.46 -52.95
N LYS A 85 -13.40 -17.38 -53.63
CA LYS A 85 -12.12 -17.06 -52.97
C LYS A 85 -12.09 -15.63 -52.43
N LEU A 86 -12.61 -14.66 -53.19
CA LEU A 86 -12.72 -13.27 -52.74
C LEU A 86 -13.67 -13.13 -51.55
N GLU A 87 -14.83 -13.80 -51.57
CA GLU A 87 -15.77 -13.81 -50.45
C GLU A 87 -15.14 -14.40 -49.18
N ALA A 88 -14.40 -15.51 -49.31
CA ALA A 88 -13.69 -16.12 -48.18
C ALA A 88 -12.64 -15.18 -47.59
N LEU A 89 -11.86 -14.49 -48.44
CA LEU A 89 -10.86 -13.51 -48.00
C LEU A 89 -11.51 -12.29 -47.35
N GLN A 90 -12.65 -11.81 -47.86
CA GLN A 90 -13.40 -10.70 -47.27
C GLN A 90 -13.93 -11.04 -45.87
N VAL A 91 -14.46 -12.26 -45.69
CA VAL A 91 -14.90 -12.72 -44.37
C VAL A 91 -13.72 -12.80 -43.39
N GLN A 92 -12.57 -13.29 -43.86
CA GLN A 92 -11.38 -13.39 -43.02
C GLN A 92 -10.83 -12.01 -42.64
N LEU A 93 -10.85 -11.05 -43.56
CA LEU A 93 -10.44 -9.66 -43.30
C LEU A 93 -11.30 -9.03 -42.21
N ARG A 94 -12.63 -9.16 -42.31
CA ARG A 94 -13.55 -8.63 -41.28
C ARG A 94 -13.28 -9.21 -39.89
N ARG A 95 -12.97 -10.50 -39.80
CA ARG A 95 -12.61 -11.15 -38.53
C ARG A 95 -11.34 -10.56 -37.92
N TYR A 96 -10.31 -10.32 -38.74
CA TYR A 96 -9.08 -9.68 -38.26
C TYR A 96 -9.30 -8.23 -37.84
N GLU A 97 -10.15 -7.48 -38.55
CA GLU A 97 -10.54 -6.12 -38.15
C GLU A 97 -11.25 -6.13 -36.79
N GLU A 98 -12.21 -7.03 -36.59
CA GLU A 98 -12.89 -7.22 -35.31
C GLU A 98 -11.91 -7.61 -34.19
N GLU A 99 -11.01 -8.55 -34.43
CA GLU A 99 -9.99 -8.96 -33.47
C GLU A 99 -9.04 -7.79 -33.09
N ALA A 100 -8.64 -6.98 -34.07
CA ALA A 100 -7.84 -5.78 -33.82
C ALA A 100 -8.58 -4.76 -32.97
N THR A 101 -9.87 -4.53 -33.21
CA THR A 101 -10.69 -3.64 -32.37
C THR A 101 -10.83 -4.15 -30.94
N ASN A 102 -11.03 -5.46 -30.76
CA ASN A 102 -11.13 -6.09 -29.44
C ASN A 102 -9.80 -5.97 -28.68
N LEU A 103 -8.67 -6.21 -29.35
CA LEU A 103 -7.35 -6.08 -28.73
C LEU A 103 -7.06 -4.64 -28.30
N ASN A 104 -7.39 -3.65 -29.14
CA ASN A 104 -7.24 -2.25 -28.78
C ASN A 104 -8.07 -1.88 -27.55
N ARG A 105 -9.32 -2.37 -27.46
CA ARG A 105 -10.17 -2.14 -26.29
C ARG A 105 -9.54 -2.69 -25.00
N VAL A 106 -9.01 -3.92 -25.05
CA VAL A 106 -8.34 -4.53 -23.88
C VAL A 106 -7.09 -3.74 -23.48
N LEU A 107 -6.30 -3.25 -24.44
CA LEU A 107 -5.13 -2.42 -24.16
C LEU A 107 -5.51 -1.10 -23.48
N ASP A 108 -6.61 -0.47 -23.91
CA ASP A 108 -7.10 0.77 -23.29
C ASP A 108 -7.65 0.53 -21.89
N GLU A 109 -8.36 -0.57 -21.66
CA GLU A 109 -8.77 -0.99 -20.30
C GLU A 109 -7.56 -1.22 -19.39
N GLN A 110 -6.49 -1.85 -19.89
CA GLN A 110 -5.26 -2.04 -19.13
C GLN A 110 -4.54 -0.72 -18.83
N ARG A 111 -4.50 0.23 -19.77
CA ARG A 111 -3.95 1.58 -19.55
C ARG A 111 -4.73 2.31 -18.46
N ASN A 112 -6.06 2.31 -18.55
CA ASN A 112 -6.93 2.92 -17.55
C ASN A 112 -6.72 2.29 -16.17
N GLY A 113 -6.64 0.95 -16.10
CA GLY A 113 -6.37 0.24 -14.85
C GLY A 113 -4.95 0.46 -14.28
N MET A 114 -3.96 0.76 -15.12
CA MET A 114 -2.64 1.23 -14.66
C MET A 114 -2.74 2.64 -14.07
N GLU A 115 -3.39 3.57 -14.76
CA GLU A 115 -3.56 4.95 -14.28
C GLU A 115 -4.33 5.01 -12.95
N GLU A 116 -5.39 4.21 -12.80
CA GLU A 116 -6.17 4.15 -11.56
C GLU A 116 -5.32 3.62 -10.39
N ARG A 117 -4.53 2.55 -10.62
CA ARG A 117 -3.58 2.04 -9.62
C ARG A 117 -2.54 3.09 -9.25
N ASP A 118 -1.99 3.83 -10.22
CA ASP A 118 -1.01 4.89 -9.95
C ASP A 118 -1.61 6.07 -9.19
N ARG A 119 -2.89 6.39 -9.42
CA ARG A 119 -3.64 7.37 -8.62
C ARG A 119 -3.81 6.87 -7.19
N LEU A 120 -4.23 5.62 -7.01
CA LEU A 120 -4.41 5.02 -5.68
C LEU A 120 -3.09 4.94 -4.90
N ILE A 121 -1.99 4.55 -5.55
CA ILE A 121 -0.65 4.54 -4.94
C ILE A 121 -0.23 5.94 -4.49
N ARG A 122 -0.49 6.97 -5.31
CA ARG A 122 -0.20 8.37 -4.93
C ARG A 122 -1.05 8.83 -3.75
N GLN A 123 -2.34 8.50 -3.75
CA GLN A 123 -3.24 8.81 -2.65
C GLN A 123 -2.79 8.13 -1.36
N LEU A 124 -2.55 6.81 -1.39
CA LEU A 124 -2.06 6.05 -0.24
C LEU A 124 -0.73 6.62 0.28
N LYS A 125 0.21 6.99 -0.60
CA LYS A 125 1.46 7.67 -0.17
C LYS A 125 1.19 9.00 0.53
N SER A 126 0.24 9.80 0.03
CA SER A 126 -0.12 11.09 0.65
C SER A 126 -0.83 10.92 2.00
N GLU A 127 -1.75 9.97 2.12
CA GLU A 127 -2.43 9.62 3.37
C GLU A 127 -1.44 9.06 4.38
N ASN A 128 -0.52 8.19 3.94
CA ASN A 128 0.51 7.63 4.79
C ASN A 128 1.52 8.72 5.21
N GLN A 129 1.86 9.69 4.36
CA GLN A 129 2.67 10.85 4.76
C GLN A 129 1.96 11.74 5.79
N GLN A 130 0.63 11.90 5.68
CA GLN A 130 -0.16 12.61 6.69
C GLN A 130 -0.26 11.81 8.01
N ASN A 131 -0.25 10.48 7.94
CA ASN A 131 -0.38 9.59 9.10
C ASN A 131 0.96 9.08 9.69
N THR A 132 2.10 9.35 9.06
CA THR A 132 3.44 8.91 9.53
C THR A 132 4.16 9.94 10.38
N GLY A 133 3.68 11.19 10.39
CA GLY A 133 4.04 12.14 11.44
C GLY A 133 3.23 11.83 12.71
N PRO A 134 3.81 11.92 13.92
CA PRO A 134 2.99 11.98 15.11
C PRO A 134 2.01 13.14 14.93
N SER A 135 0.70 12.86 14.99
CA SER A 135 -0.32 13.90 14.90
C SER A 135 0.06 15.04 15.88
N PRO A 136 -0.12 16.31 15.50
CA PRO A 136 0.14 17.43 16.42
C PRO A 136 -0.60 17.28 17.76
N GLU A 137 -1.74 16.58 17.76
CA GLU A 137 -2.49 16.21 18.95
C GLU A 137 -1.76 15.17 19.82
N LEU A 138 -1.09 14.20 19.20
CA LEU A 138 -0.27 13.19 19.88
C LEU A 138 1.02 13.80 20.45
N GLU A 139 1.64 14.75 19.74
CA GLU A 139 2.77 15.51 20.28
C GLU A 139 2.36 16.37 21.47
N LYS A 140 1.22 17.07 21.38
CA LYS A 140 0.64 17.85 22.48
C LYS A 140 0.35 16.96 23.69
N LEU A 141 -0.26 15.80 23.48
CA LEU A 141 -0.57 14.86 24.56
C LEU A 141 0.71 14.30 25.22
N ARG A 142 1.76 14.04 24.44
CA ARG A 142 3.07 13.65 24.97
C ARG A 142 3.70 14.76 25.82
N ALA A 143 3.60 16.01 25.38
CA ALA A 143 4.11 17.15 26.14
C ALA A 143 3.34 17.33 27.47
N GLU A 144 2.01 17.25 27.44
CA GLU A 144 1.15 17.31 28.63
C GLU A 144 1.45 16.17 29.61
N HIS A 145 1.63 14.94 29.11
CA HIS A 145 2.01 13.79 29.93
C HIS A 145 3.39 13.98 30.58
N ALA A 146 4.38 14.47 29.83
CA ALA A 146 5.71 14.76 30.36
C ALA A 146 5.65 15.84 31.47
N GLN A 147 4.85 16.89 31.26
CA GLN A 147 4.65 17.94 32.26
C GLN A 147 3.96 17.40 33.52
N CYS A 148 2.93 16.57 33.37
CA CYS A 148 2.25 15.93 34.49
C CYS A 148 3.20 15.02 35.28
N THR A 149 4.01 14.22 34.59
CA THR A 149 5.02 13.35 35.21
C THR A 149 6.02 14.17 36.03
N GLN A 150 6.49 15.29 35.49
CA GLN A 150 7.41 16.19 36.20
C GLN A 150 6.76 16.80 37.45
N GLN A 151 5.50 17.22 37.37
CA GLN A 151 4.78 17.77 38.52
C GLN A 151 4.57 16.72 39.62
N ILE A 152 4.24 15.48 39.26
CA ILE A 152 4.11 14.37 40.21
C ILE A 152 5.43 14.12 40.93
N GLN A 153 6.54 14.06 40.19
CA GLN A 153 7.87 13.88 40.78
C GLN A 153 8.24 15.00 41.74
N GLN A 154 7.98 16.27 41.37
CA GLN A 154 8.21 17.41 42.25
C GLN A 154 7.37 17.34 43.53
N LYS A 155 6.10 16.93 43.42
CA LYS A 155 5.20 16.78 44.56
C LYS A 155 5.60 15.62 45.47
N GLN A 156 6.10 14.52 44.90
CA GLN A 156 6.65 13.39 45.67
C GLN A 156 7.88 13.83 46.48
N GLN A 157 8.83 14.53 45.86
CA GLN A 157 10.00 15.07 46.57
C GLN A 157 9.62 16.05 47.68
N GLN A 158 8.63 16.92 47.44
CA GLN A 158 8.08 17.82 48.46
C GLN A 158 7.45 17.04 49.62
N LEU A 159 6.68 15.99 49.33
CA LEU A 159 6.04 15.14 50.33
C LEU A 159 7.10 14.42 51.19
N GLU A 160 8.11 13.82 50.57
CA GLU A 160 9.21 13.15 51.28
C GLU A 160 9.95 14.11 52.22
N THR A 161 10.20 15.34 51.75
CA THR A 161 10.82 16.39 52.56
C THR A 161 9.96 16.75 53.77
N LEU A 162 8.65 16.95 53.57
CA LEU A 162 7.71 17.27 54.66
C LEU A 162 7.55 16.12 55.64
N MET A 163 7.50 14.87 55.16
CA MET A 163 7.44 13.69 56.02
C MET A 163 8.68 13.60 56.92
N LYS A 164 9.88 13.81 56.35
CA LYS A 164 11.12 13.85 57.12
C LYS A 164 11.11 14.96 58.17
N GLN A 165 10.70 16.17 57.79
CA GLN A 165 10.60 17.30 58.73
C GLN A 165 9.63 17.01 59.88
N LEU A 166 8.47 16.40 59.58
CA LEU A 166 7.49 16.01 60.59
C LEU A 166 8.06 14.95 61.55
N GLU A 167 8.81 13.98 61.03
CA GLU A 167 9.47 12.96 61.84
C GLU A 167 10.54 13.57 62.74
N ASP A 168 11.40 14.44 62.21
CA ASP A 168 12.45 15.12 62.96
C ASP A 168 11.85 15.99 64.08
N GLN A 169 10.77 16.73 63.78
CA GLN A 169 10.03 17.49 64.79
C GLN A 169 9.40 16.60 65.87
N ALA A 170 8.83 15.45 65.50
CA ALA A 170 8.25 14.52 66.46
C ALA A 170 9.31 13.97 67.41
N GLU A 171 10.49 13.64 66.90
CA GLU A 171 11.63 13.19 67.71
C GLU A 171 12.14 14.29 68.65
N GLU A 172 12.28 15.53 68.16
CA GLU A 172 12.69 16.68 68.98
C GLU A 172 11.70 16.91 70.13
N ILE A 173 10.39 16.95 69.84
CA ILE A 173 9.34 17.13 70.86
C ILE A 173 9.40 16.01 71.91
N LEU A 174 9.57 14.76 71.48
CA LEU A 174 9.67 13.63 72.41
C LEU A 174 10.93 13.72 73.27
N SER A 175 12.08 14.09 72.68
CA SER A 175 13.34 14.27 73.44
C SER A 175 13.21 15.38 74.47
N THR A 176 12.72 16.56 74.06
CA THR A 176 12.53 17.69 74.98
C THR A 176 11.54 17.35 76.10
N LYS A 177 10.45 16.64 75.81
CA LYS A 177 9.51 16.19 76.84
C LYS A 177 10.13 15.18 77.81
N ILE A 178 10.91 14.22 77.30
CA ILE A 178 11.64 13.24 78.12
C ILE A 178 12.64 13.95 79.03
N GLU A 179 13.42 14.89 78.50
CA GLU A 179 14.40 15.68 79.26
C GLU A 179 13.73 16.52 80.36
N ALA A 180 12.68 17.27 80.01
CA ALA A 180 11.94 18.09 80.97
C ALA A 180 11.31 17.25 82.09
N LEU A 181 10.71 16.11 81.75
CA LEU A 181 10.11 15.20 82.73
C LEU A 181 11.15 14.51 83.60
N THR A 182 12.33 14.19 83.04
CA THR A 182 13.47 13.64 83.80
C THR A 182 14.00 14.66 84.80
N ALA A 183 14.13 15.93 84.40
CA ALA A 183 14.52 17.01 85.30
C ALA A 183 13.50 17.21 86.43
N ALA A 184 12.20 17.23 86.11
CA ALA A 184 11.13 17.33 87.11
C ALA A 184 11.13 16.14 88.10
N LEU A 185 11.39 14.92 87.62
CA LEU A 185 11.56 13.74 88.47
C LEU A 185 12.76 13.87 89.41
N ALA A 186 13.89 14.36 88.90
CA ALA A 186 15.09 14.59 89.70
C ALA A 186 14.82 15.63 90.81
N GLU A 187 14.13 16.72 90.49
CA GLU A 187 13.70 17.73 91.45
C GLU A 187 12.77 17.15 92.52
N LYS A 188 11.77 16.35 92.13
CA LYS A 188 10.86 15.68 93.07
C LYS A 188 11.60 14.72 94.00
N ASN A 189 12.54 13.93 93.47
CA ASN A 189 13.36 13.03 94.28
C ASN A 189 14.25 13.80 95.27
N ALA A 190 14.84 14.93 94.85
CA ALA A 190 15.63 15.79 95.73
C ALA A 190 14.77 16.38 96.86
N ASN A 191 13.55 16.83 96.55
CA ASN A 191 12.61 17.36 97.54
C ASN A 191 12.17 16.30 98.56
N ILE A 192 11.89 15.06 98.12
CA ILE A 192 11.58 13.95 99.02
C ILE A 192 12.78 13.67 99.94
N ALA A 193 13.98 13.52 99.38
CA ALA A 193 15.19 13.25 100.16
C ALA A 193 15.50 14.36 101.17
N LEU A 194 15.26 15.62 100.81
CA LEU A 194 15.45 16.76 101.72
C LEU A 194 14.49 16.68 102.91
N ILE A 195 13.21 16.37 102.69
CA ILE A 195 12.23 16.24 103.78
C ILE A 195 12.61 15.04 104.67
N GLU A 196 12.98 13.90 104.07
CA GLU A 196 13.37 12.69 104.80
C GLU A 196 14.64 12.89 105.65
N THR A 197 15.63 13.64 105.13
CA THR A 197 16.90 13.91 105.84
C THR A 197 16.78 15.02 106.88
N SER A 198 15.82 15.94 106.74
CA SER A 198 15.57 17.03 107.70
C SER A 198 15.02 16.56 109.06
N GLY A 199 14.69 15.27 109.23
CA GLY A 199 14.21 14.70 110.49
C GLY A 199 12.79 15.11 110.90
N SER A 200 12.05 15.79 110.02
CA SER A 200 10.68 16.24 110.28
C SER A 200 9.69 15.06 110.24
N THR A 201 9.29 14.56 111.40
CA THR A 201 8.32 13.46 111.56
C THR A 201 6.88 13.92 111.81
N ASN A 202 6.60 15.22 111.67
CA ASN A 202 5.24 15.72 111.86
C ASN A 202 4.29 15.21 110.76
N ALA A 203 2.99 15.10 111.08
CA ALA A 203 1.98 14.54 110.17
C ALA A 203 1.91 15.30 108.83
N SER A 204 2.19 16.61 108.84
CA SER A 204 2.21 17.44 107.64
C SER A 204 3.36 17.08 106.69
N ALA A 205 4.56 16.81 107.20
CA ALA A 205 5.70 16.38 106.40
C ALA A 205 5.48 14.98 105.80
N GLN A 206 4.90 14.06 106.57
CA GLN A 206 4.53 12.73 106.07
C GLN A 206 3.47 12.80 104.96
N GLN A 207 2.48 13.69 105.09
CA GLN A 207 1.49 13.94 104.06
C GLN A 207 2.11 14.55 102.79
N ALA A 208 3.02 15.52 102.94
CA ALA A 208 3.74 16.12 101.82
C ALA A 208 4.62 15.10 101.07
N VAL A 209 5.34 14.23 101.81
CA VAL A 209 6.13 13.14 101.20
C VAL A 209 5.22 12.18 100.43
N SER A 210 4.09 11.77 101.01
CA SER A 210 3.15 10.87 100.33
C SER A 210 2.58 11.46 99.02
N GLN A 211 2.27 12.76 99.01
CA GLN A 211 1.83 13.46 97.81
C GLN A 211 2.94 13.53 96.75
N LEU A 212 4.16 13.91 97.14
CA LEU A 212 5.32 13.96 96.25
C LEU A 212 5.66 12.59 95.67
N GLN A 213 5.56 11.52 96.46
CA GLN A 213 5.78 10.14 96.00
C GLN A 213 4.72 9.74 94.96
N THR A 214 3.46 10.11 95.17
CA THR A 214 2.38 9.83 94.22
C THR A 214 2.60 10.55 92.89
N GLU A 215 2.95 11.84 92.93
CA GLU A 215 3.27 12.63 91.73
C GLU A 215 4.51 12.09 91.00
N ARG A 216 5.55 11.72 91.75
CA ARG A 216 6.78 11.09 91.22
C ARG A 216 6.47 9.79 90.50
N ASP A 217 5.63 8.94 91.06
CA ASP A 217 5.22 7.67 90.43
C ASP A 217 4.39 7.91 89.15
N GLN A 218 3.54 8.94 89.13
CA GLN A 218 2.79 9.34 87.93
C GLN A 218 3.72 9.87 86.83
N MET A 219 4.66 10.76 87.17
CA MET A 219 5.67 11.27 86.24
C MET A 219 6.56 10.12 85.71
N GLN A 220 6.91 9.15 86.54
CA GLN A 220 7.71 8.02 86.11
C GLN A 220 6.96 7.09 85.14
N LYS A 221 5.64 6.94 85.30
CA LYS A 221 4.79 6.26 84.30
C LYS A 221 4.76 7.00 82.98
N GLN A 222 4.59 8.33 83.01
CA GLN A 222 4.60 9.18 81.82
C GLN A 222 5.96 9.10 81.09
N LEU A 223 7.07 9.09 81.82
CA LEU A 223 8.41 8.99 81.26
C LEU A 223 8.59 7.69 80.48
N ARG A 224 8.18 6.56 81.06
CA ARG A 224 8.23 5.26 80.36
C ARG A 224 7.42 5.28 79.08
N GLN A 225 6.20 5.84 79.12
CA GLN A 225 5.34 5.93 77.94
C GLN A 225 5.98 6.77 76.82
N LEU A 226 6.56 7.93 77.16
CA LEU A 226 7.24 8.79 76.19
C LEU A 226 8.50 8.12 75.61
N SER A 227 9.29 7.44 76.43
CA SER A 227 10.45 6.68 75.96
C SER A 227 10.05 5.57 74.99
N PHE A 228 8.99 4.80 75.31
CA PHE A 228 8.47 3.79 74.39
C PHE A 228 7.98 4.40 73.07
N ALA A 229 7.28 5.53 73.11
CA ALA A 229 6.81 6.22 71.92
C ALA A 229 7.97 6.70 71.02
N ARG A 230 9.04 7.23 71.64
CA ARG A 230 10.25 7.64 70.91
C ARG A 230 10.96 6.45 70.27
N ASP A 231 11.15 5.37 71.01
CA ASP A 231 11.84 4.18 70.49
C ASP A 231 11.03 3.52 69.36
N ALA A 232 9.69 3.53 69.44
CA ALA A 232 8.81 3.08 68.36
C ALA A 232 8.94 3.95 67.10
N LEU A 233 9.06 5.27 67.25
CA LEU A 233 9.30 6.19 66.12
C LEU A 233 10.65 5.90 65.45
N THR A 234 11.70 5.66 66.23
CA THR A 234 13.03 5.31 65.73
C THR A 234 13.02 3.97 64.97
N GLU A 235 12.31 2.96 65.47
CA GLU A 235 12.17 1.69 64.76
C GLU A 235 11.36 1.83 63.47
N GLN A 236 10.30 2.66 63.47
CA GLN A 236 9.54 2.94 62.26
C GLN A 236 10.40 3.57 61.16
N ARG A 237 11.37 4.44 61.53
CA ARG A 237 12.33 5.02 60.58
C ARG A 237 13.26 3.98 59.97
N LYS A 238 13.69 2.96 60.73
CA LYS A 238 14.58 1.90 60.22
C LYS A 238 13.89 0.95 59.24
N MET A 239 12.57 0.86 59.28
CA MET A 239 11.77 -0.03 58.43
C MET A 239 11.37 0.58 57.08
N ARG A 240 11.64 1.87 56.85
CA ARG A 240 11.38 2.57 55.59
C ARG A 240 12.64 2.70 54.76
#